data_AF-X1KBM9-F1
#
_entry.id   AF-X1KBM9-F1
#
_cell.length_a   1.000
_cell.length_b   1.000
_cell.length_c   1.000
_cell.angle_alpha   90.00
_cell.angle_beta   90.00
_cell.angle_gamma   90.00
#
_symmetry.space_group_name_H-M   'P 1'
#
loop_
_entity.id
_entity.type
_entity.pdbx_description
1 polymer ?
#
loop_
_entity_poly.entity_id
_entity_poly.type
_entity_poly.pdbx_seq_one_letter_code
_entity_poly.pdbx_strand_id
1 'polypeptide(L)'
;MLEQTVLVCKPVGSLGYVVPGSLPGECSQCGKPVWIAPSSWFLLHDNPETIILCRTCGFANMAKDKGEIQELTPAQVEEIQEYLKSR
;
A
#
# COMPACT_ATOMS: atom_id res chain seq x y z
N MET A 1 12.41 -16.80 1.59
CA MET A 1 12.65 -15.52 0.88
C MET A 1 12.21 -14.43 1.83
N LEU A 2 13.04 -13.42 2.09
CA LEU A 2 12.62 -12.26 2.89
C LEU A 2 11.52 -11.55 2.09
N GLU A 3 10.36 -11.34 2.70
CA GLU A 3 9.28 -10.55 2.10
C GLU A 3 9.80 -9.12 1.89
N GLN A 4 9.96 -8.73 0.63
CA GLN A 4 10.41 -7.40 0.29
C GLN A 4 9.26 -6.42 0.52
N THR A 5 9.47 -5.40 1.35
CA THR A 5 8.44 -4.39 1.61
C THR A 5 8.23 -3.54 0.37
N VAL A 6 6.96 -3.31 0.02
CA VAL A 6 6.57 -2.52 -1.15
C VAL A 6 5.77 -1.31 -0.69
N LEU A 7 6.19 -0.12 -1.12
CA LEU A 7 5.44 1.12 -0.97
C LEU A 7 4.75 1.46 -2.30
N VAL A 8 3.41 1.48 -2.30
CA VAL A 8 2.62 1.84 -3.48
C VAL A 8 2.30 3.33 -3.47
N CYS A 9 2.78 4.06 -4.49
CA CYS A 9 2.68 5.51 -4.61
C CYS A 9 1.81 5.98 -5.79
N LYS A 10 1.31 7.20 -5.70
CA LYS A 10 0.49 7.82 -6.76
C LYS A 10 1.37 8.39 -7.88
N PRO A 11 1.10 8.13 -9.17
CA PRO A 11 1.83 8.77 -10.28
C PRO A 11 1.65 10.30 -10.33
N VAL A 12 2.70 11.04 -10.65
CA VAL A 12 2.69 12.52 -10.69
C VAL A 12 1.66 13.09 -11.67
N GLY A 13 1.43 12.42 -12.80
CA GLY A 13 0.46 12.83 -13.82
C GLY A 13 -0.96 12.30 -13.65
N SER A 14 -1.28 11.65 -12.52
CA SER A 14 -2.61 11.08 -12.30
C SER A 14 -3.55 12.07 -11.59
N LEU A 15 -4.81 12.11 -12.02
CA LEU A 15 -5.84 13.00 -11.47
C LEU A 15 -6.08 12.75 -9.97
N GLY A 16 -6.56 13.79 -9.27
CA GLY A 16 -6.98 13.76 -7.87
C GLY A 16 -5.97 14.39 -6.90
N TYR A 17 -6.25 14.27 -5.61
CA TYR A 17 -5.47 14.88 -4.54
C TYR A 17 -4.06 14.28 -4.37
N VAL A 18 -3.12 15.13 -3.94
CA VAL A 18 -1.75 14.78 -3.50
C VAL A 18 -1.57 15.39 -2.12
N VAL A 19 -1.01 14.63 -1.18
CA VAL A 19 -0.81 15.11 0.19
C VAL A 19 0.21 16.27 0.17
N PRO A 20 -0.09 17.45 0.73
CA PRO A 20 0.86 18.54 0.85
C PRO A 20 2.16 18.08 1.51
N GLY A 21 3.29 18.56 0.98
CA GLY A 21 4.62 18.10 1.40
C GLY A 21 5.06 16.77 0.80
N SER A 22 4.26 16.14 -0.07
CA SER A 22 4.74 14.99 -0.83
C SER A 22 5.93 15.39 -1.70
N LEU A 23 6.95 14.53 -1.74
CA LEU A 23 8.13 14.74 -2.57
C LEU A 23 8.12 13.77 -3.75
N PRO A 24 8.79 14.12 -4.87
CA PRO A 24 8.88 13.24 -6.01
C PRO A 24 9.76 12.02 -5.70
N GLY A 25 9.41 10.90 -6.30
CA GLY A 25 10.23 9.71 -6.40
C GLY A 25 9.96 8.97 -7.71
N GLU A 26 10.48 7.75 -7.83
CA GLU A 26 10.39 6.97 -9.06
C GLU A 26 9.88 5.56 -8.79
N CYS A 27 9.00 5.06 -9.66
CA CYS A 27 8.59 3.67 -9.64
C CYS A 27 9.75 2.76 -10.06
N SER A 28 10.18 1.87 -9.18
CA SER A 28 11.28 0.92 -9.42
C SER A 28 11.02 -0.06 -10.56
N GLN A 29 9.75 -0.24 -10.98
CA GLN A 29 9.38 -1.18 -12.05
C GLN A 29 9.21 -0.53 -13.43
N CYS A 30 8.68 0.70 -13.51
CA CYS A 30 8.39 1.33 -14.81
C CYS A 30 9.03 2.72 -14.99
N GLY A 31 9.82 3.19 -14.02
CA GLY A 31 10.54 4.47 -14.08
C GLY A 31 9.66 5.72 -14.05
N LYS A 32 8.33 5.57 -13.91
CA LYS A 32 7.42 6.71 -13.91
C LYS A 32 7.55 7.51 -12.60
N PRO A 33 7.48 8.85 -12.66
CA PRO A 33 7.53 9.67 -11.47
C PRO A 33 6.28 9.46 -10.61
N VAL A 34 6.48 9.39 -9.29
CA VAL A 34 5.43 9.21 -8.28
C VAL A 34 5.54 10.26 -7.18
N TRP A 35 4.43 10.52 -6.50
CA TRP A 35 4.38 11.30 -5.26
C TRP A 35 4.51 10.36 -4.06
N ILE A 36 5.51 10.61 -3.23
CA ILE A 36 5.73 9.93 -1.95
C ILE A 36 5.22 10.84 -0.83
N ALA A 37 4.23 10.36 -0.07
CA ALA A 37 3.65 11.12 1.03
C ALA A 37 4.68 11.36 2.16
N PRO A 38 4.56 12.44 2.94
CA PRO A 38 5.49 12.73 4.04
C PRO A 38 5.65 11.58 5.05
N SER A 39 4.56 10.90 5.41
CA SER A 39 4.60 9.74 6.30
C SER A 39 5.40 8.57 5.71
N SER A 40 5.29 8.36 4.39
CA SER A 40 6.01 7.32 3.69
C SER A 40 7.51 7.61 3.60
N TRP A 41 7.94 8.87 3.64
CA TRP A 41 9.37 9.21 3.69
C TRP A 41 10.06 8.69 4.94
N PHE A 42 9.40 8.77 6.10
CA PHE A 42 9.93 8.19 7.33
C PHE A 42 10.06 6.67 7.20
N LEU A 43 9.08 6.00 6.59
CA LEU A 43 9.14 4.56 6.32
C LEU A 43 10.33 4.19 5.41
N LEU A 44 10.57 4.97 4.35
CA LEU A 44 11.69 4.74 3.44
C LEU A 44 13.04 5.02 4.09
N HIS A 45 13.12 6.02 4.99
CA HIS A 45 14.32 6.29 5.77
C HIS A 45 14.68 5.10 6.67
N ASP A 46 13.70 4.56 7.39
CA ASP A 46 13.90 3.46 8.32
C ASP A 46 14.05 2.10 7.61
N ASN A 47 13.52 2.00 6.39
CA ASN A 47 13.52 0.78 5.57
C ASN A 47 13.99 1.10 4.13
N PRO A 48 15.28 1.38 3.92
CA PRO A 48 15.81 1.81 2.63
C PRO A 48 15.68 0.76 1.52
N GLU A 49 15.52 -0.51 1.90
CA GLU A 49 15.31 -1.64 0.99
C GLU A 49 13.88 -1.69 0.40
N THR A 50 12.98 -0.82 0.87
CA THR A 50 11.59 -0.77 0.42
C THR A 50 11.49 -0.40 -1.05
N ILE A 51 10.81 -1.24 -1.83
CA ILE A 51 10.59 -1.01 -3.25
C ILE A 51 9.45 -0.02 -3.44
N ILE A 52 9.68 1.03 -4.23
CA ILE A 52 8.65 2.02 -4.56
C ILE A 52 7.98 1.63 -5.86
N LEU A 53 6.68 1.35 -5.84
CA LEU A 53 5.90 1.06 -7.04
C LEU A 53 4.85 2.14 -7.29
N CYS A 54 4.61 2.48 -8.55
CA CYS A 54 3.42 3.24 -8.89
C CYS A 54 2.18 2.36 -8.70
N ARG A 55 1.04 3.01 -8.44
CA ARG A 55 -0.27 2.35 -8.27
C ARG A 55 -0.54 1.24 -9.28
N THR A 56 -0.29 1.49 -10.58
CA THR A 56 -0.53 0.50 -11.64
C THR A 56 0.37 -0.74 -11.51
N CYS A 57 1.66 -0.55 -11.26
CA CYS A 57 2.60 -1.66 -11.06
C CYS A 57 2.31 -2.43 -9.76
N GLY A 58 2.00 -1.72 -8.68
CA GLY A 58 1.61 -2.33 -7.40
C GLY A 58 0.42 -3.28 -7.57
N PHE A 59 -0.67 -2.82 -8.18
CA PHE A 59 -1.83 -3.69 -8.41
C PHE A 59 -1.56 -4.83 -9.40
N ALA A 60 -0.74 -4.62 -10.42
CA ALA A 60 -0.35 -5.70 -11.33
C ALA A 60 0.46 -6.78 -10.61
N ASN A 61 1.26 -6.42 -9.61
CA ASN A 61 1.98 -7.38 -8.78
C ASN A 61 1.03 -8.10 -7.80
N MET A 62 0.13 -7.36 -7.14
CA MET A 62 -0.89 -7.97 -6.26
C MET A 62 -1.81 -8.94 -7.01
N ALA A 63 -2.14 -8.69 -8.28
CA ALA A 63 -2.97 -9.60 -9.06
C ALA A 63 -2.30 -10.96 -9.35
N LYS A 64 -0.95 -11.02 -9.32
CA LYS A 64 -0.20 -12.27 -9.48
C LYS A 64 -0.14 -13.08 -8.18
N ASP A 65 -0.22 -12.39 -7.06
CA ASP A 65 -0.14 -12.99 -5.73
C ASP A 65 -1.54 -13.03 -5.11
N LYS A 66 -2.22 -14.17 -5.26
CA LYS A 66 -3.53 -14.36 -4.64
C LYS A 66 -3.31 -14.48 -3.13
N GLY A 67 -3.38 -13.35 -2.42
CA GLY A 67 -3.38 -13.35 -0.97
C GLY A 67 -4.46 -14.29 -0.44
N GLU A 68 -4.13 -15.07 0.58
CA GLU A 68 -5.12 -15.90 1.28
C GLU A 68 -5.82 -15.03 2.32
N ILE A 69 -7.14 -14.91 2.20
CA ILE A 69 -7.95 -14.37 3.28
C ILE A 69 -8.04 -15.48 4.32
N GLN A 70 -7.38 -15.28 5.46
CA GLN A 70 -7.47 -16.23 6.57
C GLN A 70 -8.92 -16.35 7.07
N GLU A 71 -9.28 -17.53 7.56
CA GLU A 71 -10.57 -17.72 8.20
C GLU A 71 -10.72 -16.80 9.41
N LEU A 72 -11.96 -16.35 9.65
CA LEU A 72 -12.26 -15.50 10.81
C LEU A 72 -12.02 -16.29 12.10
N THR A 73 -11.37 -15.66 13.06
CA THR A 73 -11.25 -16.21 14.41
C THR A 73 -12.61 -16.19 15.11
N PRO A 74 -12.86 -17.08 16.09
CA PRO A 74 -14.10 -17.06 16.88
C PRO A 74 -14.39 -15.70 17.51
N ALA A 75 -13.36 -14.99 17.99
CA ALA A 75 -13.50 -13.66 18.58
C ALA A 75 -13.97 -12.60 17.56
N GLN A 76 -13.43 -12.62 16.34
CA GLN A 76 -13.89 -11.74 15.27
C GLN A 76 -15.33 -12.05 14.86
N VAL A 77 -15.71 -13.33 14.86
CA VAL A 77 -17.10 -13.73 14.59
C VAL A 77 -18.03 -13.20 15.68
N GLU A 78 -17.66 -13.31 16.95
CA GLU A 78 -18.44 -12.77 18.08
C GLU A 78 -18.63 -11.26 17.98
N GLU A 79 -17.56 -10.49 17.72
CA GLU A 79 -17.62 -9.04 17.54
C GLU A 79 -18.57 -8.63 16.40
N ILE A 80 -18.51 -9.34 15.27
CA ILE A 80 -19.41 -9.11 14.13
C ILE A 80 -20.87 -9.36 14.54
N GLN A 81 -21.14 -10.44 15.30
CA GLN A 81 -22.48 -10.78 15.75
C GLN A 81 -23.03 -9.77 16.76
N GLU A 82 -22.21 -9.26 17.68
CA GLU A 82 -22.60 -8.20 18.62
C GLU A 82 -22.99 -6.92 17.88
N TYR A 83 -22.15 -6.49 16.93
CA TYR A 83 -22.45 -5.30 16.12
C TYR A 83 -23.78 -5.44 15.37
N LEU A 84 -24.02 -6.59 14.72
CA LEU A 84 -25.25 -6.85 13.96
C LEU A 84 -26.51 -6.85 14.85
N LYS A 85 -26.40 -7.25 16.11
CA LYS A 85 -27.52 -7.22 17.09
C LYS A 85 -27.78 -5.83 17.66
N SER A 86 -26.78 -4.94 17.62
CA SER A 86 -26.86 -3.57 18.15
C SER A 86 -27.45 -2.55 17.18
N ARG A 87 -27.79 -2.97 15.95
CA ARG A 87 -28.48 -2.18 14.91
C ARG A 87 -29.95 -2.53 14.85
#